data_AF-A0A948Y7Q7-F1
#
_entry.id   AF-A0A948Y7Q7-F1
#
_cell.length_a   1.000
_cell.length_b   1.000
_cell.length_c   1.000
_cell.angle_alpha   90.00
_cell.angle_beta   90.00
_cell.angle_gamma   90.00
#
_symmetry.space_group_name_H-M   'P 1'
#
loop_
_entity.id
_entity.type
_entity.pdbx_description
1 polymer ?
#
loop_
_entity_poly.entity_id
_entity_poly.type
_entity_poly.pdbx_seq_one_letter_code
_entity_poly.pdbx_strand_id
1 'polypeptide(L)'
;TTYGKKGAVIGQNNVNIPIPSVEVKNIIDPTGAGDAWRAGFLAGIYRNFDLQTCGQLGSVTASYAIEHYGTQEHKFTKSQFTKRYKKAYNKQIEL
;
A
#
# COMPACT_ATOMS: atom_id res chain seq x y z
N THR A 1 -0.75 3.59 -12.19
CA THR A 1 -0.50 2.19 -12.60
C THR A 1 0.32 1.48 -11.55
N THR A 2 0.02 0.20 -11.27
CA THR A 2 0.78 -0.65 -10.35
C THR A 2 1.68 -1.60 -11.15
N TYR A 3 2.87 -1.90 -10.61
CA TYR A 3 3.93 -2.67 -11.29
C TYR A 3 4.49 -3.81 -10.42
N GLY A 4 3.65 -4.36 -9.52
CA GLY A 4 4.04 -5.43 -8.60
C GLY A 4 5.23 -5.03 -7.73
N LYS A 5 6.29 -5.86 -7.72
CA LYS A 5 7.53 -5.59 -6.95
C LYS A 5 8.28 -4.31 -7.33
N LYS A 6 7.92 -3.66 -8.45
CA LYS A 6 8.49 -2.37 -8.86
C LYS A 6 7.72 -1.17 -8.28
N GLY A 7 6.70 -1.41 -7.46
CA GLY A 7 5.89 -0.37 -6.85
C GLY A 7 4.74 0.10 -7.75
N ALA A 8 4.40 1.38 -7.66
CA ALA A 8 3.35 2.01 -8.45
C ALA A 8 3.76 3.42 -8.89
N VAL A 9 3.06 3.95 -9.89
CA VAL A 9 3.18 5.34 -10.32
C VAL A 9 1.79 5.96 -10.35
N ILE A 10 1.63 7.10 -9.67
CA ILE A 10 0.43 7.93 -9.76
C ILE A 10 0.74 9.05 -10.75
N GLY A 11 -0.09 9.20 -11.79
CA GLY A 11 0.00 10.31 -12.73
C GLY A 11 -0.91 11.46 -12.28
N GLN A 12 -0.38 12.67 -12.21
CA GLN A 12 -1.13 13.90 -11.93
C GLN A 12 -0.57 15.04 -12.79
N ASN A 13 -1.37 15.63 -13.69
CA ASN A 13 -1.00 16.83 -14.47
C ASN A 13 0.41 16.77 -15.10
N ASN A 14 0.69 15.69 -15.85
CA ASN A 14 2.01 15.40 -16.46
C ASN A 14 3.16 15.12 -15.48
N VAL A 15 2.90 15.05 -14.17
CA VAL A 15 3.85 14.63 -13.14
C VAL A 15 3.60 13.17 -12.78
N ASN A 16 4.67 12.40 -12.68
CA ASN A 16 4.66 11.04 -12.18
C ASN A 16 5.16 11.00 -10.74
N ILE A 17 4.35 10.44 -9.85
CA ILE A 17 4.65 10.28 -8.44
C ILE A 17 4.98 8.80 -8.19
N PRO A 18 6.27 8.44 -8.01
CA PRO A 18 6.66 7.05 -7.78
C PRO A 18 6.36 6.63 -6.34
N ILE A 19 5.79 5.45 -6.21
CA ILE A 19 5.44 4.82 -4.95
C ILE A 19 6.25 3.53 -4.82
N PRO A 20 7.27 3.49 -3.95
CA PRO A 20 8.04 2.26 -3.72
C PRO A 20 7.14 1.16 -3.16
N SER A 21 7.34 -0.08 -3.63
CA SER A 21 6.69 -1.26 -3.04
C SER A 21 7.15 -1.48 -1.60
N VAL A 22 6.29 -2.09 -0.80
CA VAL A 22 6.65 -2.53 0.55
C VAL A 22 7.25 -3.93 0.47
N GLU A 23 8.42 -4.09 1.07
CA GLU A 23 9.09 -5.39 1.16
C GLU A 23 8.31 -6.34 2.08
N VAL A 24 8.05 -7.55 1.59
CA VAL A 24 7.40 -8.64 2.32
C VAL A 24 8.33 -9.84 2.40
N LYS A 25 8.22 -10.63 3.47
CA LYS A 25 9.11 -11.81 3.66
C LYS A 25 8.73 -12.95 2.72
N ASN A 26 7.44 -13.22 2.58
CA ASN A 26 6.91 -14.31 1.78
C ASN A 26 5.76 -13.78 0.92
N ILE A 27 5.81 -14.02 -0.38
CA ILE A 27 4.67 -13.79 -1.27
C ILE A 27 3.96 -15.13 -1.42
N ILE A 28 2.73 -15.23 -0.91
CA ILE A 28 1.94 -16.47 -0.93
C ILE A 28 0.99 -16.48 -2.14
N ASP A 29 0.20 -15.43 -2.32
CA ASP A 29 -0.76 -15.32 -3.42
C ASP A 29 -0.89 -13.84 -3.85
N PRO A 30 -0.56 -13.47 -5.09
CA PRO A 30 -0.70 -12.09 -5.56
C PRO A 30 -2.15 -11.68 -5.87
N THR A 31 -3.10 -12.62 -5.83
CA THR A 31 -4.51 -12.36 -6.14
C THR A 31 -5.09 -11.32 -5.18
N GLY A 32 -5.83 -10.34 -5.71
CA GLY A 32 -6.41 -9.25 -4.92
C GLY A 32 -5.44 -8.14 -4.50
N ALA A 33 -4.13 -8.24 -4.79
CA ALA A 33 -3.16 -7.19 -4.44
C ALA A 33 -3.51 -5.81 -5.01
N GLY A 34 -4.04 -5.77 -6.22
CA GLY A 34 -4.48 -4.53 -6.87
C GLY A 34 -5.71 -3.93 -6.21
N ASP A 35 -6.62 -4.75 -5.69
CA ASP A 35 -7.83 -4.30 -5.01
C ASP A 35 -7.47 -3.77 -3.62
N ALA A 36 -6.62 -4.50 -2.88
CA ALA A 36 -6.03 -4.05 -1.63
C ALA A 36 -5.27 -2.72 -1.79
N TRP A 37 -4.51 -2.56 -2.88
CA TRP A 37 -3.83 -1.29 -3.19
C TRP A 37 -4.81 -0.14 -3.35
N ARG A 38 -5.87 -0.34 -4.14
CA ARG A 38 -6.91 0.68 -4.37
C ARG A 38 -7.66 1.01 -3.09
N ALA A 39 -7.99 0.01 -2.27
CA ALA A 39 -8.64 0.23 -0.98
C ALA A 39 -7.79 1.11 -0.05
N GLY A 40 -6.48 0.82 0.07
CA GLY A 40 -5.57 1.65 0.86
C GLY A 40 -5.41 3.07 0.29
N PHE A 41 -5.34 3.22 -1.03
CA PHE A 41 -5.29 4.51 -1.70
C PHE A 41 -6.54 5.36 -1.42
N LEU A 42 -7.73 4.78 -1.61
CA LEU A 42 -9.01 5.46 -1.37
C LEU A 42 -9.20 5.79 0.13
N ALA A 43 -8.73 4.94 1.04
CA ALA A 43 -8.73 5.24 2.46
C ALA A 43 -7.87 6.46 2.82
N GLY A 44 -6.79 6.70 2.07
CA GLY A 44 -5.97 7.90 2.18
C GLY A 44 -6.66 9.15 1.65
N ILE A 45 -7.33 9.03 0.49
CA ILE A 45 -8.13 10.11 -0.09
C ILE A 45 -9.24 10.53 0.88
N TYR A 46 -9.96 9.56 1.46
CA TYR A 46 -11.00 9.82 2.46
C TYR A 46 -10.47 10.58 3.70
N ARG A 47 -9.19 10.42 4.04
CA ARG A 47 -8.51 11.10 5.15
C ARG A 47 -7.86 12.43 4.74
N ASN A 48 -8.08 12.90 3.51
CA ASN A 48 -7.47 14.11 2.96
C ASN A 48 -5.92 14.09 2.98
N PHE A 49 -5.30 12.91 2.82
CA PHE A 49 -3.86 12.83 2.67
C PHE A 49 -3.40 13.24 1.26
N ASP A 50 -2.13 13.63 1.14
CA ASP A 50 -1.50 13.86 -0.16
C ASP A 50 -1.40 12.57 -1.00
N LEU A 51 -1.21 12.71 -2.31
CA LEU A 51 -1.19 11.56 -3.24
C LEU A 51 -0.03 10.60 -2.96
N GLN A 52 1.11 11.10 -2.48
CA GLN A 52 2.25 10.26 -2.11
C GLN A 52 1.85 9.33 -0.97
N THR A 53 1.26 9.88 0.09
CA THR A 53 0.78 9.18 1.27
C THR A 53 -0.36 8.22 0.91
N CYS A 54 -1.29 8.62 0.04
CA CYS A 54 -2.33 7.73 -0.47
C CYS A 54 -1.73 6.51 -1.18
N GLY A 55 -0.74 6.71 -2.05
CA GLY A 55 -0.04 5.61 -2.73
C GLY A 55 0.71 4.70 -1.75
N GLN A 56 1.36 5.28 -0.74
CA GLN A 56 2.06 4.56 0.31
C GLN A 56 1.10 3.71 1.14
N LEU A 57 -0.08 4.23 1.49
CA LEU A 57 -1.14 3.46 2.14
C LEU A 57 -1.59 2.28 1.29
N GLY A 58 -1.85 2.50 0.00
CA GLY A 58 -2.18 1.42 -0.94
C GLY A 58 -1.11 0.33 -0.97
N SER A 59 0.16 0.73 -1.01
CA SER A 59 1.28 -0.22 -1.06
C SER A 59 1.45 -1.02 0.24
N VAL A 60 1.18 -0.42 1.41
CA VAL A 60 1.15 -1.15 2.68
C VAL A 60 -0.05 -2.10 2.72
N THR A 61 -1.24 -1.68 2.32
CA THR A 61 -2.42 -2.58 2.29
C THR A 61 -2.20 -3.77 1.36
N ALA A 62 -1.68 -3.54 0.15
CA ALA A 62 -1.34 -4.61 -0.79
C ALA A 62 -0.30 -5.60 -0.22
N SER A 63 0.66 -5.11 0.57
CA SER A 63 1.66 -5.97 1.21
C SER A 63 1.05 -6.99 2.17
N TYR A 64 -0.05 -6.66 2.84
CA TYR A 64 -0.76 -7.60 3.72
C TYR A 64 -1.53 -8.65 2.92
N ALA A 65 -2.15 -8.25 1.81
CA ALA A 65 -2.90 -9.15 0.94
C ALA A 65 -1.99 -10.25 0.37
N ILE A 66 -0.83 -9.88 -0.18
CA ILE A 66 0.06 -10.85 -0.86
C ILE A 66 0.74 -11.85 0.07
N GLU A 67 0.72 -11.61 1.38
CA GLU A 67 1.28 -12.50 2.41
C GLU A 67 0.30 -13.60 2.84
N HIS A 68 -0.91 -13.68 2.26
CA HIS A 68 -1.95 -14.65 2.60
C HIS A 68 -2.51 -15.29 1.33
N TYR A 69 -3.06 -16.51 1.44
CA TYR A 69 -3.78 -17.16 0.34
C TYR A 69 -5.21 -16.63 0.29
N GLY A 70 -5.67 -16.17 -0.89
CA GLY A 70 -6.96 -15.52 -1.07
C GLY A 70 -6.88 -13.98 -1.06
N THR A 71 -8.04 -13.34 -1.21
CA THR A 71 -8.14 -11.89 -1.46
C THR A 71 -8.47 -11.03 -0.24
N GLN A 72 -9.03 -11.60 0.82
CA GLN A 72 -9.59 -10.87 1.99
C GLN A 72 -9.20 -11.49 3.34
N GLU A 73 -8.33 -12.50 3.35
CA GLU A 73 -7.95 -13.30 4.51
C GLU A 73 -6.91 -12.60 5.38
N HIS A 74 -6.24 -11.59 4.83
CA HIS A 74 -5.25 -10.78 5.51
C HIS A 74 -5.88 -9.94 6.64
N LYS A 75 -5.18 -9.82 7.75
CA LYS A 75 -5.60 -9.01 8.91
C LYS A 75 -4.42 -8.22 9.46
N PHE A 76 -4.72 -7.04 9.97
CA PHE A 76 -3.75 -6.21 10.67
C PHE A 76 -4.45 -5.29 11.67
N THR A 77 -3.74 -4.94 12.74
CA THR A 77 -4.14 -3.86 13.63
C THR A 77 -3.58 -2.53 13.13
N LYS A 78 -4.15 -1.42 13.63
CA LYS A 78 -3.63 -0.07 13.38
C LYS A 78 -2.13 0.04 13.72
N SER A 79 -1.72 -0.53 14.86
CA SER A 79 -0.31 -0.53 15.30
C SER A 79 0.61 -1.32 14.36
N GLN A 80 0.16 -2.49 13.89
CA GLN A 80 0.93 -3.26 12.90
C GLN A 80 1.09 -2.49 11.60
N PHE A 81 0.00 -1.87 11.12
CA PHE A 81 -0.01 -1.09 9.89
C PHE A 81 0.93 0.11 9.97
N THR A 82 0.83 0.93 11.01
CA THR A 82 1.69 2.12 11.19
C THR A 82 3.16 1.73 11.37
N LYS A 83 3.44 0.61 12.07
CA LYS A 83 4.81 0.06 12.18
C LYS A 83 5.37 -0.36 10.83
N ARG A 84 4.58 -1.03 9.98
CA ARG A 84 5.00 -1.42 8.63
C ARG A 84 5.20 -0.20 7.74
N TYR A 85 4.30 0.78 7.79
CA TYR A 85 4.43 2.06 7.09
C TYR A 85 5.74 2.78 7.46
N LYS A 86 6.03 2.89 8.77
CA LYS A 86 7.27 3.50 9.26
C LYS A 86 8.50 2.76 8.79
N LYS A 87 8.49 1.43 8.81
CA LYS A 87 9.60 0.62 8.31
C LYS A 87 9.83 0.84 6.81
N ALA A 88 8.77 0.90 6.01
CA ALA A 88 8.87 1.00 4.56
C ALA A 88 9.30 2.39 4.06
N TYR A 89 8.84 3.46 4.73
CA TYR A 89 9.00 4.82 4.21
C TYR A 89 9.75 5.77 5.14
N ASN A 90 10.24 5.28 6.28
CA ASN A 90 10.91 6.08 7.32
C ASN A 90 10.08 7.32 7.74
N LYS A 91 8.75 7.18 7.78
CA LYS A 91 7.78 8.23 8.11
C LYS A 91 6.76 7.74 9.12
N GLN A 92 6.25 8.63 9.96
CA GLN A 92 5.10 8.32 10.81
C GLN A 92 3.80 8.64 10.07
N ILE A 93 2.73 7.94 10.44
CA ILE A 93 1.38 8.21 9.96
C ILE A 93 0.41 8.01 11.10
N GLU A 94 -0.54 8.92 11.21
CA GLU A 94 -1.65 8.87 12.16
C GLU A 94 -2.91 8.49 11.38
N LEU A 95 -3.59 7.42 11.79
CA LEU A 95 -4.68 6.78 11.04
C LEU A 95 -6.06 6.84 11.70
#